data_AF-A0A7G8EYU5-F1
#
_entry.id   AF-A0A7G8EYU5-F1
#
_cell.length_a   1.000
_cell.length_b   1.000
_cell.length_c   1.000
_cell.angle_alpha   90.00
_cell.angle_beta   90.00
_cell.angle_gamma   90.00
#
_symmetry.space_group_name_H-M   'P 1'
#
loop_
_entity.id
_entity.type
_entity.pdbx_description
1 polymer ?
#
loop_
_entity_poly.entity_id
_entity_poly.type
_entity_poly.pdbx_seq_one_letter_code
_entity_poly.pdbx_strand_id
1 'polypeptide(L)'
;MHLFRASVTRSLVVASLVLVTGSLLGACQPKSSPPSSPQSKDAEINSLQTRLDQLEGQVRALSRGDDAGDRVPPGPIQSITFRSGTADDRVRIYWESGTVSDLPCTLEQGTWACG
;
A
#
# COMPACT_ATOMS: atom_id res chain seq x y z
N MET A 1 57.37 -42.48 46.92
CA MET A 1 57.17 -42.93 45.52
C MET A 1 55.74 -42.59 45.15
N HIS A 2 55.53 -41.42 44.57
CA HIS A 2 55.45 -41.17 43.13
C HIS A 2 54.09 -41.55 42.53
N LEU A 3 53.47 -40.51 41.95
CA LEU A 3 52.53 -40.54 40.84
C LEU A 3 51.11 -41.01 41.18
N PHE A 4 50.22 -40.07 41.48
CA PHE A 4 48.90 -39.97 40.83
C PHE A 4 48.36 -38.54 41.06
N ARG A 5 49.16 -37.57 40.62
CA ARG A 5 48.73 -36.18 40.40
C ARG A 5 47.98 -36.16 39.07
N ALA A 6 46.83 -35.48 39.05
CA ALA A 6 46.12 -35.04 37.85
C ALA A 6 45.44 -36.13 37.00
N SER A 7 44.15 -36.41 37.27
CA SER A 7 43.30 -36.94 36.19
C SER A 7 41.80 -36.64 36.38
N VAL A 8 41.26 -36.67 37.60
CA VAL A 8 39.79 -36.72 37.76
C VAL A 8 39.10 -35.34 37.81
N THR A 9 39.76 -34.28 38.31
CA THR A 9 39.08 -32.98 38.50
C THR A 9 39.15 -32.04 37.30
N ARG A 10 39.93 -32.35 36.26
CA ARG A 10 39.93 -31.56 35.00
C ARG A 10 38.80 -31.96 34.04
N SER A 11 38.19 -33.13 34.21
CA SER A 11 37.18 -33.64 33.27
C SER A 11 35.77 -33.05 33.51
N LEU A 12 35.45 -32.70 34.75
CA LEU A 12 34.12 -32.17 35.11
C LEU A 12 33.95 -30.68 34.76
N VAL A 13 35.01 -29.87 34.86
CA VAL A 13 34.92 -28.43 34.56
C VAL A 13 34.95 -28.15 33.05
N VAL A 14 35.56 -29.03 32.25
CA VAL A 14 35.60 -28.87 30.78
C VAL A 14 34.28 -29.32 30.12
N ALA A 15 33.55 -30.27 30.72
CA ALA A 15 32.26 -30.72 30.18
C ALA A 15 31.13 -29.69 30.32
N SER A 16 31.21 -28.78 31.30
CA SER A 16 30.18 -27.75 31.51
C SER A 16 30.39 -26.49 30.67
N LEU A 17 31.61 -26.21 30.19
CA LEU A 17 31.89 -24.99 29.42
C LEU A 17 31.63 -25.13 27.91
N VAL A 18 31.50 -26.35 27.39
CA VAL A 18 31.25 -26.58 25.95
C VAL A 18 29.76 -26.53 25.59
N LEU A 19 28.86 -26.63 26.57
CA LEU A 19 27.41 -26.60 26.31
C LEU A 19 26.80 -25.20 26.27
N VAL A 20 27.49 -24.16 26.74
CA VAL A 20 26.93 -22.79 26.83
C VAL A 20 27.34 -21.90 25.64
N THR A 21 28.40 -22.25 24.90
CA THR A 21 28.82 -21.48 23.71
C THR A 21 28.18 -21.95 22.41
N GLY A 22 27.40 -23.04 22.42
CA GLY A 22 26.74 -23.57 21.22
C GLY A 22 25.39 -22.94 20.85
N SER A 23 24.79 -22.12 21.73
CA SER A 23 23.38 -21.70 21.56
C SER A 23 23.18 -20.26 21.09
N LEU A 24 24.24 -19.50 20.81
CA LEU A 24 24.14 -18.07 20.42
C LEU A 24 24.50 -17.77 18.95
N LEU A 25 24.77 -18.79 18.13
CA LEU A 25 25.04 -18.60 16.69
C LEU A 25 23.86 -19.02 15.77
N GLY A 26 22.68 -19.32 16.33
CA GLY A 26 21.52 -19.81 15.57
C GLY A 26 20.59 -18.73 15.01
N ALA A 27 20.83 -17.43 15.24
CA ALA A 27 19.88 -16.37 14.89
C ALA A 27 20.19 -15.60 13.58
N CYS A 28 21.24 -15.98 12.85
CA CYS A 28 21.49 -15.45 11.50
C CYS A 28 21.48 -16.61 10.50
N GLN A 29 20.30 -17.20 10.28
CA GLN A 29 20.05 -17.87 9.02
C GLN A 29 20.07 -16.78 7.92
N PRO A 30 21.00 -16.81 6.96
CA PRO A 30 20.79 -16.04 5.74
C PRO A 30 19.48 -16.55 5.16
N LYS A 31 18.48 -15.68 5.04
CA LYS A 31 17.24 -15.98 4.35
C LYS A 31 17.64 -16.46 2.97
N SER A 32 17.65 -17.78 2.77
CA SER A 32 17.88 -18.39 1.49
C SER A 32 16.70 -17.98 0.64
N SER A 33 16.88 -16.89 -0.10
CA SER A 33 16.00 -16.55 -1.21
C SER A 33 15.92 -17.83 -2.05
N PRO A 34 14.73 -18.44 -2.22
CA PRO A 34 14.62 -19.56 -3.12
C PRO A 34 15.19 -19.13 -4.47
N PRO A 35 15.86 -20.04 -5.21
CA PRO A 35 16.35 -19.71 -6.55
C PRO A 35 15.19 -19.06 -7.28
N SER A 36 15.38 -17.82 -7.74
CA SER A 36 14.37 -17.06 -8.46
C SER A 36 14.11 -17.80 -9.76
N SER A 37 13.29 -18.84 -9.69
CA SER A 37 12.83 -19.59 -10.83
C SER A 37 12.03 -18.61 -11.68
N PRO A 38 12.07 -18.71 -13.01
CA PRO A 38 11.26 -17.87 -13.89
C PRO A 38 9.79 -17.82 -13.43
N GLN A 39 9.26 -18.97 -12.98
CA GLN A 39 7.94 -19.12 -12.37
C GLN A 39 7.67 -18.21 -11.16
N SER A 40 8.66 -17.94 -10.31
CA SER A 40 8.50 -17.04 -9.16
C SER A 40 8.34 -15.58 -9.59
N LYS A 41 9.05 -15.17 -10.65
CA LYS A 41 8.94 -13.83 -11.23
C LYS A 41 7.61 -13.66 -11.96
N ASP A 42 7.18 -14.68 -12.70
CA ASP A 42 5.90 -14.67 -13.40
C ASP A 42 4.71 -14.57 -12.42
N ALA A 43 4.79 -15.29 -11.29
CA ALA A 43 3.79 -15.19 -10.23
C ALA A 43 3.77 -13.80 -9.57
N GLU A 44 4.94 -13.20 -9.34
CA GLU A 44 5.05 -11.84 -8.80
C GLU A 44 4.50 -10.79 -9.77
N ILE A 45 4.82 -10.91 -11.06
CA ILE A 45 4.30 -10.03 -12.11
C ILE A 45 2.79 -10.14 -12.21
N ASN A 46 2.23 -11.34 -12.20
CA ASN A 46 0.78 -11.55 -12.26
C ASN A 46 0.06 -10.95 -11.04
N SER A 47 0.65 -11.09 -9.85
CA SER A 47 0.17 -10.43 -8.63
C SER A 47 0.15 -8.90 -8.77
N LEU A 48 1.21 -8.33 -9.35
CA LEU A 48 1.30 -6.88 -9.56
C LEU A 48 0.29 -6.40 -10.62
N GLN A 49 0.12 -7.13 -11.71
CA GLN A 49 -0.90 -6.84 -12.74
C GLN A 49 -2.31 -6.87 -12.15
N THR A 50 -2.64 -7.90 -11.37
CA THR A 50 -3.95 -8.00 -10.71
C THR A 50 -4.21 -6.80 -9.79
N ARG A 51 -3.21 -6.36 -9.04
CA ARG A 51 -3.31 -5.17 -8.18
C ARG A 51 -3.48 -3.91 -9.01
N LEU A 52 -2.73 -3.75 -10.09
CA LEU A 52 -2.87 -2.61 -11.00
C LEU A 52 -4.27 -2.56 -11.61
N ASP A 53 -4.79 -3.67 -12.13
CA ASP A 53 -6.14 -3.74 -12.70
C ASP A 53 -7.20 -3.36 -11.65
N GLN A 54 -7.04 -3.82 -10.41
CA GLN A 54 -7.93 -3.47 -9.30
C GLN A 54 -7.84 -1.99 -8.92
N LEU A 55 -6.64 -1.40 -8.94
CA LEU A 55 -6.43 0.03 -8.68
C LEU A 55 -7.00 0.88 -9.81
N GLU A 56 -6.75 0.52 -11.07
CA GLU A 56 -7.32 1.18 -12.23
C GLU A 56 -8.85 1.10 -12.22
N GLY A 57 -9.41 -0.05 -11.85
CA GLY A 57 -10.86 -0.22 -11.68
C GLY A 57 -11.44 0.73 -10.62
N GLN A 58 -10.76 0.86 -9.47
CA GLN A 58 -11.16 1.79 -8.41
C GLN A 58 -11.04 3.25 -8.83
N VAL A 59 -9.95 3.63 -9.49
CA VAL A 59 -9.75 4.98 -10.02
C VAL A 59 -10.80 5.30 -11.08
N ARG A 60 -11.07 4.38 -12.01
CA ARG A 60 -12.15 4.55 -13.01
C ARG A 60 -13.52 4.65 -12.35
N ALA A 61 -13.78 3.91 -11.27
CA ALA A 61 -15.05 4.01 -10.55
C ALA A 61 -15.20 5.37 -9.84
N LEU A 62 -14.10 5.94 -9.34
CA LEU A 62 -14.07 7.29 -8.78
C LEU A 62 -14.24 8.35 -9.89
N SER A 63 -13.51 8.23 -11.00
CA SER A 63 -13.61 9.15 -12.15
C SER A 63 -14.95 9.07 -12.89
N ARG A 64 -15.61 7.91 -12.92
CA ARG A 64 -16.96 7.78 -13.52
C ARG A 64 -18.03 8.50 -12.69
N GLY A 65 -17.74 8.88 -11.45
CA GLY A 65 -18.55 9.80 -10.67
C GLY A 65 -18.37 11.28 -11.03
N ASP A 66 -17.31 11.62 -11.77
CA ASP A 66 -16.84 13.00 -11.96
C ASP A 66 -16.78 13.43 -13.45
N ASP A 67 -16.98 12.53 -14.42
CA ASP A 67 -16.93 12.87 -15.86
C ASP A 67 -18.31 13.32 -16.42
N ALA A 68 -19.03 14.11 -15.64
CA ALA A 68 -20.29 14.74 -16.05
C ALA A 68 -20.06 16.06 -16.83
N GLY A 69 -18.80 16.40 -17.15
CA GLY A 69 -18.42 17.61 -17.87
C GLY A 69 -18.92 17.66 -19.32
N ASP A 70 -19.22 16.51 -19.94
CA ASP A 70 -19.48 16.48 -21.40
C ASP A 70 -20.96 16.43 -21.81
N ARG A 71 -21.88 16.24 -20.87
CA ARG A 71 -23.33 16.32 -21.13
C ARG A 71 -24.07 16.87 -19.93
N VAL A 72 -24.35 18.18 -19.98
CA VAL A 72 -25.35 18.81 -19.11
C VAL A 72 -26.67 18.05 -19.28
N PRO A 73 -27.19 17.39 -18.23
CA PRO A 73 -28.44 16.66 -18.30
C PRO A 73 -29.58 17.60 -18.71
N PRO A 74 -30.47 17.18 -19.63
CA PRO A 74 -31.63 17.99 -19.97
C PRO A 74 -32.59 17.99 -18.77
N GLY A 75 -32.90 19.18 -18.24
CA GLY A 75 -33.93 19.31 -17.19
C GLY A 75 -33.73 20.55 -16.31
N PRO A 76 -34.72 20.84 -15.46
CA PRO A 76 -34.58 21.87 -14.43
C PRO A 76 -33.57 21.44 -13.36
N ILE A 77 -32.87 22.44 -12.83
CA ILE A 77 -31.96 22.27 -11.70
C ILE A 77 -32.79 22.21 -10.42
N GLN A 78 -32.54 21.19 -9.60
CA GLN A 78 -33.14 21.04 -8.28
C GLN A 78 -32.40 21.87 -7.24
N SER A 79 -31.07 21.77 -7.18
CA SER A 79 -30.24 22.55 -6.27
C SER A 79 -28.79 22.65 -6.74
N ILE A 80 -28.05 23.64 -6.25
CA ILE A 80 -26.63 23.83 -6.54
C ILE A 80 -25.91 24.04 -5.21
N THR A 81 -24.77 23.36 -5.05
CA THR A 81 -23.84 23.57 -3.93
C THR A 81 -22.49 24.00 -4.46
N PHE A 82 -21.92 25.03 -3.84
CA PHE A 82 -20.57 25.48 -4.11
C PHE A 82 -19.68 25.21 -2.89
N ARG A 83 -18.58 24.50 -3.11
CA ARG A 83 -17.56 24.25 -2.10
C ARG A 83 -16.31 25.03 -2.48
N SER A 84 -15.89 25.92 -1.59
CA SER A 84 -14.70 26.75 -1.76
C SER A 84 -13.79 26.72 -0.53
N GLY A 85 -12.54 27.12 -0.72
CA GLY A 85 -11.56 27.19 0.37
C GLY A 85 -10.95 25.84 0.73
N THR A 86 -11.00 24.88 -0.19
CA THR A 86 -10.40 23.55 -0.05
C THR A 86 -9.35 23.32 -1.13
N ALA A 87 -8.64 22.20 -1.09
CA ALA A 87 -7.70 21.84 -2.16
C ALA A 87 -8.39 21.51 -3.50
N ASP A 88 -9.72 21.49 -3.51
CA ASP A 88 -10.56 20.92 -4.55
C ASP A 88 -11.92 21.64 -4.54
N ASP A 89 -11.87 22.87 -5.02
CA ASP A 89 -13.04 23.72 -5.10
C ASP A 89 -13.92 23.29 -6.28
N ARG A 90 -15.22 23.18 -6.05
CA ARG A 90 -16.14 22.56 -7.00
C ARG A 90 -17.57 23.05 -6.85
N VAL A 91 -18.28 23.08 -7.98
CA VAL A 91 -19.73 23.28 -8.06
C VAL A 91 -20.38 21.95 -8.33
N ARG A 92 -21.30 21.54 -7.46
CA ARG A 92 -22.13 20.35 -7.66
C ARG A 92 -23.57 20.76 -7.94
N ILE A 93 -24.10 20.30 -9.08
CA ILE A 93 -25.47 20.58 -9.55
C ILE A 93 -26.29 19.30 -9.40
N TYR A 94 -27.39 19.41 -8.67
CA TYR A 94 -28.40 18.36 -8.53
C TYR A 94 -29.54 18.66 -9.50
N TRP A 95 -29.83 17.72 -10.38
CA TRP A 95 -30.91 17.83 -11.37
C TRP A 95 -32.17 17.15 -10.86
N GLU A 96 -33.35 17.59 -11.28
CA GLU A 96 -34.63 16.93 -10.93
C GLU A 96 -34.70 15.48 -11.46
N SER A 97 -33.91 15.13 -12.47
CA SER A 97 -33.75 13.75 -12.95
C SER A 97 -33.03 12.83 -11.95
N GLY A 98 -32.47 13.38 -10.86
CA GLY A 98 -31.58 12.68 -9.94
C GLY A 98 -30.13 12.58 -10.44
N THR A 99 -29.84 13.11 -11.63
CA THR A 99 -28.45 13.22 -12.12
C THR A 99 -27.68 14.26 -11.28
N VAL A 100 -26.37 14.09 -11.18
CA VAL A 100 -25.48 15.02 -10.51
C VAL A 100 -24.37 15.41 -11.48
N SER A 101 -24.09 16.71 -11.59
CA SER A 101 -22.91 17.23 -12.28
C SER A 101 -21.92 17.76 -11.25
N ASP A 102 -20.67 17.31 -11.32
CA ASP A 102 -19.57 17.77 -10.47
C ASP A 102 -18.57 18.53 -11.34
N LEU A 103 -18.46 19.84 -11.14
CA LEU A 103 -17.68 20.74 -11.97
C LEU A 103 -16.51 21.29 -11.14
N PRO A 104 -15.26 20.95 -11.47
CA PRO A 104 -14.10 21.52 -10.79
C PRO A 104 -14.03 23.02 -11.09
N CYS A 105 -13.60 23.80 -10.11
CA CYS A 105 -13.51 25.26 -10.23
C CYS A 105 -12.07 25.74 -10.00
N THR A 106 -11.66 26.73 -10.79
CA THR A 106 -10.45 27.52 -10.54
C THR A 106 -10.81 28.98 -10.28
N LEU A 107 -9.99 29.66 -9.49
CA LEU A 107 -10.16 31.09 -9.22
C LEU A 107 -9.27 31.90 -10.17
N GLU A 108 -9.87 32.43 -11.22
CA GLU A 108 -9.19 33.23 -12.25
C GLU A 108 -9.53 34.71 -12.05
N GLN A 109 -8.55 35.53 -11.68
CA GLN A 109 -8.72 36.99 -11.54
C GLN A 109 -9.90 37.40 -10.63
N GLY A 110 -10.17 36.62 -9.59
CA GLY A 110 -11.28 36.87 -8.65
C GLY A 110 -12.64 36.35 -9.12
N THR A 111 -12.70 35.63 -10.24
CA THR A 111 -13.91 34.96 -10.75
C THR A 111 -13.72 33.44 -10.71
N TRP A 112 -14.74 32.72 -10.25
CA TRP A 112 -14.73 31.25 -10.30
C TRP A 112 -15.09 30.77 -11.70
N ALA A 113 -14.17 30.08 -12.36
CA ALA A 113 -14.41 29.37 -13.60
C ALA A 113 -14.61 27.89 -13.28
N CYS A 114 -15.80 27.37 -13.54
CA CYS A 114 -16.16 25.98 -13.26
C CYS A 114 -16.58 25.27 -14.55
N GLY A 115 -16.01 24.09 -14.83
CA GLY A 115 -16.27 23.37 -16.08
C GLY A 115 -15.50 22.07 -16.20
#